data_AF-A0A3A4PNX3-F1
#
_entry.id   AF-A0A3A4PNX3-F1
#
_cell.length_a   1.000
_cell.length_b   1.000
_cell.length_c   1.000
_cell.angle_alpha   90.00
_cell.angle_beta   90.00
_cell.angle_gamma   90.00
#
_symmetry.space_group_name_H-M   'P 1'
#
loop_
_entity.id
_entity.type
_entity.pdbx_description
1 polymer ?
#
loop_
_entity_poly.entity_id
_entity_poly.type
_entity_poly.pdbx_seq_one_letter_code
_entity_poly.pdbx_strand_id
1 'polypeptide(L)' 'METYRFQVIIEPDEDGLYVADVPALQGCHTQGETFEEALDNI' A
#
# COMPACT_ATOMS: atom_id res chain seq x y z
N MET A 1 -7.25 7.43 20.93
CA MET A 1 -6.95 6.62 19.72
C MET A 1 -5.47 6.80 19.50
N GLU A 2 -4.70 5.71 19.56
CA GLU A 2 -3.26 5.76 19.35
C GLU A 2 -3.00 5.91 17.85
N THR A 3 -2.08 6.80 17.47
CA THR A 3 -1.69 7.01 16.07
C THR A 3 -0.37 6.29 15.81
N TYR A 4 -0.36 5.38 14.84
CA TYR A 4 0.83 4.70 14.38
C TYR A 4 1.28 5.29 13.05
N ARG A 5 2.59 5.22 12.80
CA ARG A 5 3.18 5.60 11.51
C ARG A 5 3.98 4.41 11.01
N PHE A 6 3.62 3.93 9.83
CA PHE A 6 4.30 2.82 9.17
C PHE A 6 4.93 3.32 7.87
N GLN A 7 6.03 2.69 7.48
CA GLN A 7 6.57 2.86 6.13
C GLN A 7 5.73 2.03 5.17
N VAL A 8 5.25 2.69 4.12
CA VAL A 8 4.56 2.04 3.00
C VAL A 8 5.51 2.08 1.81
N ILE A 9 5.67 0.95 1.14
CA ILE A 9 6.41 0.82 -0.12
C ILE A 9 5.36 0.70 -1.22
N ILE A 10 5.45 1.54 -2.26
CA ILE A 10 4.50 1.54 -3.37
C ILE A 10 5.27 1.36 -4.68
N GLU A 11 4.89 0.36 -5.45
CA GLU A 11 5.52 -0.03 -6.70
C GLU A 11 4.46 -0.18 -7.80
N PRO A 12 4.67 0.38 -9.00
CA PRO A 12 3.82 0.08 -10.14
C PRO A 12 4.10 -1.34 -10.64
N ASP A 13 3.06 -2.06 -11.07
CA ASP A 13 3.18 -3.39 -11.67
C ASP A 13 3.05 -3.37 -13.20
N GLU A 14 3.16 -4.56 -13.81
CA GLU A 14 3.12 -4.74 -15.27
C GLU A 14 1.73 -4.52 -15.88
N ASP A 15 0.67 -4.59 -15.06
CA ASP A 15 -0.73 -4.43 -15.46
C ASP A 15 -1.20 -2.97 -15.33
N GLY A 16 -0.31 -2.06 -14.92
CA GLY A 16 -0.59 -0.64 -14.74
C GLY A 16 -1.29 -0.32 -13.42
N LEU A 17 -1.26 -1.25 -12.47
CA LEU A 17 -1.72 -1.04 -11.10
C LEU A 17 -0.56 -0.58 -10.22
N TYR A 18 -0.90 -0.09 -9.03
CA TYR A 18 0.02 0.21 -7.95
C TYR A 18 -0.19 -0.83 -6.86
N VAL A 19 0.89 -1.49 -6.44
CA VAL A 19 0.92 -2.39 -5.30
C VAL A 19 1.52 -1.64 -4.12
N ALA A 20 0.86 -1.70 -2.96
CA ALA A 20 1.33 -1.11 -1.72
C ALA A 20 1.57 -2.19 -0.65
N ASP A 21 2.75 -2.13 -0.04
CA ASP A 21 3.24 -3.08 0.94
C ASP A 21 3.59 -2.37 2.25
N VAL A 22 3.17 -2.96 3.37
CA VAL A 22 3.54 -2.48 4.70
C VAL A 22 4.40 -3.54 5.42
N PRO A 23 5.75 -3.49 5.33
CA PRO A 23 6.62 -4.53 5.89
C PRO A 23 6.45 -4.77 7.39
N ALA A 24 6.02 -3.74 8.12
CA ALA A 24 5.76 -3.81 9.56
C ALA A 24 4.45 -4.55 9.91
N LEU A 25 3.53 -4.70 8.95
CA LEU A 25 2.24 -5.35 9.10
C LEU A 25 2.20 -6.59 8.20
N GLN A 26 2.61 -7.74 8.75
CA GLN A 26 2.69 -8.98 7.98
C GLN A 26 1.35 -9.31 7.30
N GLY A 27 1.37 -9.46 5.98
CA GLY A 27 0.18 -9.77 5.18
C GLY A 27 -0.62 -8.54 4.73
N CYS A 28 -0.19 -7.32 5.07
CA CYS A 28 -0.78 -6.08 4.57
C CYS A 28 -0.16 -5.75 3.21
N HIS A 29 -0.87 -6.19 2.16
CA HIS A 29 -0.57 -5.96 0.76
C HIS A 29 -1.87 -5.51 0.10
N THR A 30 -1.84 -4.34 -0.53
CA THR A 30 -3.02 -3.75 -1.19
C THR A 30 -2.65 -3.34 -2.60
N GLN A 31 -3.65 -3.09 -3.43
CA GLN A 31 -3.46 -2.64 -4.80
C GLN A 31 -4.52 -1.62 -5.20
N GLY A 32 -4.25 -0.83 -6.23
CA GLY A 32 -5.19 0.13 -6.81
C GLY A 32 -4.78 0.56 -8.22
N GLU A 33 -5.71 1.11 -8.99
CA GLU A 33 -5.44 1.69 -10.32
C GLU A 33 -4.62 2.99 -10.22
N THR A 34 -4.65 3.65 -9.05
CA THR A 34 -3.85 4.83 -8.75
C THR A 34 -3.02 4.68 -7.48
N PHE A 35 -2.01 5.52 -7.35
CA PHE A 35 -1.21 5.64 -6.13
C PHE A 35 -2.09 5.94 -4.89
N GLU A 36 -3.06 6.83 -5.04
CA GLU A 36 -3.98 7.20 -3.94
C GLU A 36 -4.88 6.03 -3.56
N GLU A 37 -5.41 5.29 -4.53
CA GLU A 37 -6.26 4.13 -4.28
C GLU A 37 -5.51 3.01 -3.54
N ALA A 38 -4.28 2.70 -3.96
CA ALA A 38 -3.46 1.70 -3.29
C ALA A 38 -3.18 2.08 -1.82
N LEU A 39 -2.98 3.37 -1.55
CA LEU A 39 -2.76 3.91 -0.20
C LEU A 39 -4.03 3.92 0.66
N ASP A 40 -5.18 4.29 0.09
CA ASP A 40 -6.47 4.33 0.79
C ASP A 40 -6.97 2.93 1.18
N ASN A 41 -6.49 1.89 0.50
CA ASN A 41 -6.84 0.49 0.76
C ASN A 41 -6.09 -0.14 1.95
N ILE A 42 -5.10 0.54 2.55
CA ILE A 42 -4.31 0.08 3.71
C ILE A 42 -5.09 0.25 5.02
#